data_AF-A0A1I1IPE7-F1
#
_entry.id   AF-A0A1I1IPE7-F1
#
_cell.length_a   1.000
_cell.length_b   1.000
_cell.length_c   1.000
_cell.angle_alpha   90.00
_cell.angle_beta   90.00
_cell.angle_gamma   90.00
#
_symmetry.space_group_name_H-M   'P 1'
#
loop_
_entity.id
_entity.type
_entity.pdbx_description
1 polymer ?
#
loop_
_entity_poly.entity_id
_entity_poly.type
_entity_poly.pdbx_seq_one_letter_code
_entity_poly.pdbx_strand_id
1 'polypeptide(L)'
;MPRFRAAYPPEFRRQMVELVRSGRTPEELSREFEPTAQSIANWVRQADRDAGKRSDGATTAEREELIRLRRENHRLRQERDILSKAAAWFARESKANPNGFSGS
;
A
#
# COMPACT_ATOMS: atom_id res chain seq x y z
N MET A 1 20.79 -9.47 -8.65
CA MET A 1 19.70 -8.49 -8.84
C MET A 1 18.39 -9.26 -9.03
N PRO A 2 17.36 -9.11 -8.18
CA PRO A 2 16.05 -9.69 -8.46
C PRO A 2 15.52 -9.07 -9.76
N ARG A 3 15.21 -9.91 -10.76
CA ARG A 3 14.55 -9.44 -11.99
C ARG A 3 13.07 -9.25 -11.69
N PHE A 4 12.71 -8.03 -11.28
CA PHE A 4 11.30 -7.64 -11.17
C PHE A 4 10.74 -7.54 -12.59
N ARG A 5 9.86 -8.48 -12.96
CA ARG A 5 9.06 -8.34 -14.18
C ARG A 5 8.10 -7.17 -14.01
N ALA A 6 7.92 -6.39 -15.07
CA ALA A 6 6.91 -5.34 -15.07
C ALA A 6 5.54 -5.95 -14.76
N ALA A 7 4.73 -5.24 -13.96
CA ALA A 7 3.38 -5.67 -13.68
C ALA A 7 2.55 -5.66 -14.96
N TYR A 8 1.67 -6.66 -15.13
CA TYR A 8 0.75 -6.67 -16.26
C TYR A 8 -0.19 -5.45 -16.23
N PRO A 9 -0.46 -4.81 -17.38
CA PRO A 9 -1.42 -3.71 -17.47
C PRO A 9 -2.78 -4.09 -16.85
N PRO A 10 -3.44 -3.17 -16.15
CA PRO A 10 -4.73 -3.44 -15.51
C PRO A 10 -5.83 -3.80 -16.53
N GLU A 11 -5.80 -3.23 -17.74
CA GLU A 11 -6.70 -3.55 -18.85
C GLU A 11 -6.55 -5.01 -19.26
N PHE A 12 -5.31 -5.47 -19.43
CA PHE A 12 -5.02 -6.86 -19.80
C PHE A 12 -5.49 -7.83 -18.72
N ARG A 13 -5.25 -7.52 -17.44
CA ARG A 13 -5.76 -8.33 -16.31
C ARG A 13 -7.28 -8.42 -16.31
N ARG A 14 -7.97 -7.31 -16.61
CA ARG A 14 -9.44 -7.28 -16.72
C ARG A 14 -9.94 -8.18 -17.85
N GLN A 15 -9.34 -8.10 -19.04
CA GLN A 15 -9.67 -8.96 -20.18
C GLN A 15 -9.50 -10.46 -19.84
N MET A 16 -8.41 -10.84 -19.17
CA MET A 16 -8.21 -12.23 -18.76
C MET A 16 -9.28 -12.71 -17.78
N VAL A 17 -9.72 -11.85 -16.86
CA VAL A 17 -10.83 -12.16 -15.93
C VAL A 17 -12.15 -12.31 -16.68
N GLU A 18 -12.43 -11.45 -17.67
CA GLU A 18 -13.63 -11.53 -18.51
C GLU A 18 -13.68 -12.83 -19.31
N LEU A 19 -12.55 -13.24 -19.91
CA LEU A 19 -12.45 -14.51 -20.64
C LEU A 19 -12.71 -15.72 -19.73
N VAL A 20 -12.19 -15.71 -18.49
CA VAL A 20 -12.52 -16.77 -17.53
C VAL A 20 -14.00 -16.78 -17.18
N ARG A 21 -14.60 -15.59 -17.00
CA ARG A 21 -16.03 -15.46 -16.71
C ARG A 21 -16.92 -15.89 -17.88
N SER A 22 -16.42 -15.81 -19.12
CA SER A 22 -17.12 -16.34 -20.30
C SER A 22 -16.97 -17.85 -20.49
N GLY A 23 -16.30 -18.55 -19.57
CA GLY A 23 -16.18 -20.01 -19.54
C GLY A 23 -14.84 -20.58 -19.96
N ARG A 24 -13.85 -19.75 -20.31
CA ARG A 24 -12.47 -20.23 -20.58
C ARG A 24 -11.78 -20.63 -19.30
N THR A 25 -10.86 -21.59 -19.37
CA THR A 25 -10.06 -21.99 -18.20
C THR A 25 -8.77 -21.18 -18.08
N PRO A 26 -8.29 -20.87 -16.87
CA PRO A 26 -6.96 -20.27 -16.68
C PRO A 26 -5.82 -21.05 -17.35
N GLU A 27 -5.94 -22.37 -17.44
CA GLU A 27 -4.99 -23.27 -18.08
C GLU A 27 -4.91 -23.05 -19.59
N GLU A 28 -6.06 -22.98 -20.28
CA GLU A 28 -6.12 -22.63 -21.70
C GLU A 28 -5.51 -21.26 -21.97
N LEU A 29 -5.91 -20.26 -21.19
CA LEU A 29 -5.43 -18.89 -21.35
C LEU A 29 -3.92 -18.78 -21.11
N SER A 30 -3.35 -19.58 -20.21
CA SER A 30 -1.90 -19.60 -19.97
C SER A 30 -1.08 -20.23 -21.10
N ARG A 31 -1.72 -20.98 -22.00
CA ARG A 31 -1.07 -21.51 -23.21
C ARG A 31 -1.09 -20.52 -24.36
N GLU A 32 -2.10 -19.66 -24.40
CA GLU A 32 -2.29 -18.65 -25.45
C GLU A 32 -1.60 -17.32 -25.12
N PHE A 33 -1.49 -16.99 -23.83
CA PHE A 33 -0.94 -15.73 -23.34
C PHE A 33 0.24 -15.96 -22.40
N GLU A 34 1.03 -14.91 -22.16
CA GLU A 34 2.22 -14.98 -21.28
C GLU A 34 1.93 -15.33 -19.79
N PRO A 35 0.82 -14.89 -19.16
CA PRO A 35 0.60 -15.16 -17.74
C PRO A 35 0.41 -16.64 -17.41
N THR A 36 0.93 -17.05 -16.26
CA THR A 36 0.65 -18.38 -15.73
C THR A 36 -0.82 -18.53 -15.32
N ALA A 37 -1.36 -19.75 -15.40
CA ALA A 37 -2.72 -20.06 -14.96
C ALA A 37 -2.98 -19.61 -13.51
N GLN A 38 -1.99 -19.76 -12.63
CA GLN A 38 -2.06 -19.28 -11.25
C GLN A 38 -2.22 -17.76 -11.16
N SER A 39 -1.54 -17.00 -12.01
CA SER A 39 -1.64 -15.54 -12.04
C SER A 39 -3.05 -15.10 -12.45
N ILE A 40 -3.59 -15.75 -13.49
CA ILE A 40 -4.96 -15.51 -13.98
C ILE A 40 -5.99 -15.86 -12.89
N ALA A 41 -5.86 -17.03 -12.25
CA ALA A 41 -6.73 -17.43 -11.15
C ALA A 41 -6.69 -16.45 -9.97
N ASN A 42 -5.52 -15.89 -9.66
CA ASN A 42 -5.38 -14.89 -8.62
C ASN A 42 -6.09 -13.57 -8.98
N TRP A 43 -6.03 -13.15 -10.25
CA TRP A 43 -6.78 -11.97 -10.71
C TRP A 43 -8.28 -12.17 -10.63
N VAL A 44 -8.78 -13.37 -10.98
CA VAL A 44 -10.21 -13.71 -10.84
C VAL A 44 -10.62 -13.66 -9.37
N ARG A 45 -9.85 -14.28 -8.46
CA ARG A 45 -10.13 -14.21 -7.02
C ARG A 45 -10.13 -12.79 -6.49
N GLN A 46 -9.21 -11.94 -6.94
CA GLN A 46 -9.18 -10.54 -6.53
C GLN A 46 -10.39 -9.77 -7.08
N ALA A 47 -10.74 -9.96 -8.35
CA ALA A 47 -11.92 -9.34 -8.95
C ALA A 47 -13.23 -9.78 -8.28
N ASP A 48 -13.29 -11.01 -7.77
CA ASP A 48 -14.44 -11.50 -7.01
C ASP A 48 -14.52 -10.89 -5.60
N ARG A 49 -13.38 -10.64 -4.94
CA ARG A 49 -13.34 -9.86 -3.69
C ARG A 49 -13.79 -8.43 -3.93
N ASP A 50 -13.25 -7.80 -4.97
CA ASP A 50 -13.57 -6.41 -5.33
C ASP A 50 -15.07 -6.27 -5.71
N ALA A 51 -15.69 -7.33 -6.23
CA ALA A 51 -17.12 -7.40 -6.52
C ALA A 51 -17.99 -7.87 -5.33
N GLY A 52 -17.42 -8.09 -4.14
CA GLY A 52 -18.15 -8.55 -2.95
C GLY A 52 -18.62 -10.00 -3.00
N LYS A 53 -18.18 -10.80 -3.99
CA LYS A 53 -18.52 -12.22 -4.11
C LYS A 53 -17.69 -13.12 -3.19
N ARG A 54 -16.59 -12.58 -2.64
CA ARG A 54 -15.69 -13.27 -1.70
C ARG A 54 -15.28 -12.32 -0.58
N SER A 55 -15.11 -12.87 0.61
CA SER A 55 -14.68 -12.15 1.82
C SER A 55 -13.39 -12.72 2.46
N ASP A 56 -12.71 -13.63 1.75
CA ASP A 56 -11.49 -14.32 2.23
C ASP A 56 -10.21 -13.46 2.16
N GLY A 57 -10.35 -12.14 1.99
CA GLY A 57 -9.24 -11.21 1.96
C GLY A 57 -9.68 -9.80 1.58
N ALA A 58 -8.76 -8.84 1.71
CA ALA A 58 -9.01 -7.45 1.39
C ALA A 58 -9.16 -7.21 -0.12
N THR A 59 -10.10 -6.34 -0.46
CA THR A 59 -10.28 -5.72 -1.76
C THR A 59 -9.07 -4.89 -2.16
N THR A 60 -8.98 -4.55 -3.44
CA THR A 60 -7.94 -3.68 -3.97
C THR A 60 -7.99 -2.30 -3.31
N ALA A 61 -9.20 -1.74 -3.14
CA ALA A 61 -9.41 -0.44 -2.50
C ALA A 61 -8.96 -0.43 -1.02
N GLU A 62 -9.32 -1.46 -0.25
CA GLU A 62 -8.88 -1.58 1.15
C GLU A 62 -7.36 -1.69 1.28
N ARG A 63 -6.70 -2.40 0.35
CA ARG A 63 -5.23 -2.50 0.33
C ARG A 63 -4.57 -1.16 0.03
N GLU A 64 -5.10 -0.41 -0.93
CA GLU A 64 -4.59 0.93 -1.27
C GLU A 64 -4.75 1.89 -0.10
N GLU A 65 -5.91 1.87 0.56
CA GLU A 65 -6.17 2.68 1.74
C GLU A 65 -5.21 2.36 2.88
N LEU A 66 -5.00 1.06 3.14
CA LEU A 66 -4.06 0.61 4.16
C LEU A 66 -2.61 1.04 3.87
N ILE A 67 -2.20 1.08 2.60
CA ILE A 67 -0.89 1.61 2.20
C ILE A 67 -0.82 3.12 2.46
N ARG A 68 -1.87 3.86 2.09
CA ARG A 68 -1.97 5.31 2.30
C ARG A 68 -1.85 5.65 3.79
N LEU A 69 -2.65 4.99 4.62
CA LEU A 69 -2.65 5.19 6.07
C LEU A 69 -1.32 4.84 6.72
N ARG A 70 -0.64 3.77 6.26
CA ARG A 70 0.70 3.43 6.76
C ARG A 70 1.72 4.53 6.46
N ARG A 71 1.68 5.11 5.26
CA ARG A 71 2.57 6.22 4.87
C ARG A 71 2.28 7.48 5.68
N GLU A 72 1.01 7.80 5.87
CA GLU A 72 0.59 8.94 6.67
C GLU A 72 0.97 8.77 8.14
N ASN A 73 0.71 7.61 8.74
CA ASN A 73 1.08 7.32 10.12
C ASN A 73 2.60 7.42 10.31
N HIS A 74 3.39 6.95 9.33
CA HIS A 74 4.84 7.12 9.37
C HIS A 74 5.26 8.59 9.39
N ARG A 75 4.66 9.42 8.52
CA ARG A 75 4.91 10.86 8.47
C ARG A 75 4.55 11.56 9.78
N LEU A 76 3.36 11.28 10.30
CA LEU A 76 2.89 11.85 11.57
C LEU A 76 3.81 11.47 12.75
N ARG A 77 4.32 10.24 12.78
CA ARG A 77 5.31 9.82 13.78
C ARG A 77 6.61 10.62 13.68
N GLN A 78 7.12 10.84 12.45
CA GLN A 78 8.30 11.65 12.23
C GLN A 78 8.10 13.11 12.69
N GLU A 79 6.98 13.73 12.32
CA GLU A 79 6.63 15.09 12.73
C GLU A 79 6.52 15.21 14.25
N ARG A 80 5.81 14.28 14.89
CA ARG A 80 5.71 14.21 16.35
C ARG A 80 7.08 14.09 17.01
N ASP A 81 7.97 13.27 16.46
CA ASP A 81 9.30 13.06 17.02
C ASP A 81 10.20 14.30 16.87
N ILE A 82 10.09 15.03 15.75
CA ILE A 82 10.79 16.31 15.55
C ILE A 82 10.30 17.33 16.58
N LEU A 83 8.98 17.49 16.72
CA LEU A 83 8.38 18.41 17.69
C LEU A 83 8.75 18.05 19.13
N SER A 84 8.72 16.76 19.47
CA SER A 84 9.12 16.29 20.80
C SER A 84 10.58 16.58 21.10
N LYS A 85 11.48 16.42 20.11
CA LYS A 85 12.91 16.76 20.26
C LYS A 85 13.11 18.27 20.40
N ALA A 86 12.40 19.08 19.63
CA ALA A 86 12.45 20.54 19.73
C ALA A 86 11.97 21.01 21.13
N ALA A 87 10.83 20.51 21.60
CA ALA A 87 10.31 20.83 22.92
C ALA A 87 11.29 20.44 24.05
N ALA A 88 11.92 19.27 23.95
CA ALA A 88 12.95 18.84 24.90
C ALA A 88 14.20 19.74 24.87
N TRP A 89 14.61 20.19 23.68
CA TRP A 89 15.72 21.13 23.52
C TRP A 89 15.40 22.49 24.18
N PHE A 90 14.24 23.07 23.90
CA PHE A 90 13.81 24.34 24.49
C PHE A 90 13.66 24.25 26.02
N ALA A 91 13.09 23.16 26.53
CA ALA A 91 12.95 22.94 27.97
C ALA A 91 14.29 22.76 28.70
N ARG A 92 15.33 22.30 27.99
CA ARG A 92 16.70 22.23 28.54
C ARG A 92 17.37 23.59 28.53
N GLU A 93 17.23 24.35 27.45
CA GLU A 93 17.80 25.70 27.33
C GLU A 93 17.23 26.66 28.39
N SER A 94 15.92 26.63 28.63
CA SER A 94 15.29 27.46 29.65
C SER A 94 15.74 27.13 31.07
N LYS A 95 16.07 25.87 31.36
CA LYS A 95 16.61 25.44 32.67
C LYS A 95 18.08 25.76 32.84
N ALA A 96 18.85 25.86 31.75
CA ALA A 96 20.27 26.18 31.78
C ALA A 96 20.55 27.68 32.01
N ASN A 97 19.55 28.56 31.83
CA ASN A 97 19.69 30.00 32.02
C ASN A 97 18.84 30.54 33.19
N PRO A 98 19.26 30.38 34.45
CA PRO A 98 18.52 30.90 35.61
C PRO A 98 18.71 32.41 35.87
N ASN A 99 19.61 33.12 35.17
CA ASN A 99 19.97 34.53 35.50
C ASN A 99 19.95 35.53 34.32
N GLY A 100 19.36 35.17 33.19
CA GLY A 100 19.36 36.02 31.99
C GLY A 100 18.18 37.00 31.83
N PHE A 101 17.81 37.74 32.88
CA PHE A 101 17.00 38.96 32.72
C PHE A 101 17.23 39.93 33.89
N SER A 102 18.35 40.67 33.84
CA SER A 102 18.49 41.92 34.59
C SER A 102 18.07 43.06 33.66
N GLY A 103 16.77 43.39 33.66
CA GLY A 103 16.27 44.66 33.15
C GLY A 103 16.80 45.81 34.01
N SER A 104 17.12 46.92 33.35
CA SER A 104 17.62 48.18 33.92
C SER A 104 16.74 48.77 35.01
#